data_AF-W6XMX1-F1
#
_entry.id   AF-W6XMX1-F1
#
_cell.length_a   1.000
_cell.length_b   1.000
_cell.length_c   1.000
_cell.angle_alpha   90.00
_cell.angle_beta   90.00
_cell.angle_gamma   90.00
#
_symmetry.space_group_name_H-M   'P 1'
#
loop_
_entity.id
_entity.type
_entity.pdbx_description
1 polymer ?
#
loop_
_entity_poly.entity_id
_entity_poly.type
_entity_poly.pdbx_seq_one_letter_code
_entity_poly.pdbx_strand_id
1 'polypeptide(L)'
;MCALLLRYIAELRRIPNKTGSGFQICKALGGGILNWRTGESQCKELRFQDESSSTNARKLVSESHSVKHDIAFTHRDLNLRNILVDDNGKISRIVNWECAGWYPKY
;
A
#
# COMPACT_ATOMS: atom_id res chain seq x y z
N MET A 1 -20.20 5.33 9.41
CA MET A 1 -19.37 4.41 8.61
C MET A 1 -17.85 4.66 8.75
N CYS A 2 -17.39 5.90 8.99
CA CYS A 2 -15.95 6.22 9.01
C CYS A 2 -15.12 5.65 10.18
N ALA A 3 -15.66 5.55 11.40
CA ALA A 3 -14.86 5.16 12.57
C ALA A 3 -14.31 3.72 12.51
N LEU A 4 -15.09 2.78 11.97
CA LEU A 4 -14.66 1.38 11.82
C LEU A 4 -13.53 1.27 10.80
N LEU A 5 -13.65 1.93 9.66
CA LEU A 5 -12.62 1.90 8.61
C LEU A 5 -11.29 2.50 9.10
N LEU A 6 -11.35 3.59 9.86
CA LEU A 6 -10.18 4.22 10.47
C LEU A 6 -9.47 3.29 11.45
N ARG A 7 -10.22 2.53 12.25
CA ARG A 7 -9.65 1.52 13.16
C ARG A 7 -8.94 0.42 12.37
N TYR A 8 -9.55 -0.10 11.32
CA TYR A 8 -8.92 -1.11 10.45
C TYR A 8 -7.63 -0.60 9.81
N ILE A 9 -7.63 0.63 9.29
CA ILE A 9 -6.42 1.24 8.72
C ILE A 9 -5.32 1.36 9.79
N ALA A 10 -5.68 1.74 11.02
CA ALA A 10 -4.72 1.81 12.13
C ALA A 10 -4.15 0.42 12.48
N GLU A 11 -4.96 -0.64 12.42
CA GLU A 11 -4.51 -2.02 12.63
C GLU A 11 -3.55 -2.47 11.52
N LEU A 12 -3.85 -2.19 10.25
CA LEU A 12 -2.95 -2.51 9.14
C LEU A 12 -1.60 -1.80 9.29
N ARG A 13 -1.62 -0.52 9.67
CA ARG A 13 -0.40 0.27 9.86
C ARG A 13 0.51 -0.24 10.99
N ARG A 14 0.01 -1.09 11.89
CA ARG A 14 0.81 -1.72 12.95
C ARG A 14 1.53 -2.99 12.50
N ILE A 15 1.24 -3.51 11.31
CA ILE A 15 1.86 -4.74 10.80
C ILE A 15 3.32 -4.45 10.43
N PRO A 16 4.31 -5.09 11.10
CA PRO A 16 5.71 -4.88 10.80
C PRO A 16 6.11 -5.53 9.47
N ASN A 17 7.06 -4.93 8.75
CA ASN A 17 7.69 -5.57 7.59
C ASN A 17 8.60 -6.71 8.06
N LYS A 18 8.21 -7.95 7.76
CA LYS A 18 9.00 -9.17 8.05
C LYS A 18 9.37 -9.94 6.79
N THR A 19 9.34 -9.28 5.62
CA THR A 19 9.55 -9.94 4.32
C THR A 19 10.98 -10.43 4.09
N GLY A 20 11.95 -9.97 4.87
CA GLY A 20 13.36 -10.37 4.77
C GLY A 20 14.05 -9.92 3.47
N SER A 21 13.36 -9.15 2.62
CA SER A 21 13.84 -8.75 1.30
C SER A 21 14.81 -7.56 1.33
N GLY A 22 14.91 -6.87 2.48
CA GLY A 22 15.70 -5.65 2.66
C GLY A 22 15.05 -4.39 2.10
N PHE A 23 13.99 -4.50 1.30
CA PHE A 23 13.30 -3.35 0.71
C PHE A 23 12.24 -2.78 1.65
N GLN A 24 12.20 -1.44 1.77
CA GLN A 24 11.14 -0.78 2.53
C GLN A 24 9.85 -0.68 1.73
N ILE A 25 9.93 -0.43 0.42
CA ILE A 25 8.73 -0.33 -0.44
C ILE A 25 8.65 -1.57 -1.34
N CYS A 26 7.71 -2.45 -1.01
CA CYS A 26 7.57 -3.75 -1.66
C CYS A 26 6.16 -4.33 -1.51
N LYS A 27 5.88 -5.41 -2.23
CA LYS A 27 4.66 -6.22 -2.06
C LYS A 27 4.55 -6.87 -0.68
N ALA A 28 3.34 -7.35 -0.37
CA ALA A 28 2.95 -8.24 0.73
C ALA A 28 3.98 -9.33 1.11
N LEU A 29 4.69 -9.88 0.12
CA LEU A 29 5.66 -10.96 0.31
C LEU A 29 7.11 -10.54 -0.01
N GLY A 30 7.39 -9.24 -0.08
CA GLY A 30 8.73 -8.71 -0.37
C GLY A 30 9.11 -8.65 -1.85
N GLY A 31 8.24 -9.10 -2.74
CA GLY A 31 8.40 -8.98 -4.19
C GLY A 31 8.17 -7.56 -4.71
N GLY A 32 8.23 -7.40 -6.04
CA GLY A 32 7.97 -6.12 -6.69
C GLY A 32 6.53 -5.69 -6.59
N ILE A 33 6.37 -4.37 -6.54
CA ILE A 33 5.10 -3.68 -6.51
C ILE A 33 4.28 -4.07 -7.73
N LEU A 34 3.03 -4.46 -7.50
CA LEU A 34 2.03 -4.65 -8.54
C LEU A 34 0.99 -3.54 -8.39
N ASN A 35 0.71 -2.86 -9.49
CA ASN A 35 -0.40 -1.95 -9.60
C ASN A 35 -0.99 -2.10 -10.99
N TRP A 36 -2.10 -2.81 -11.11
CA TRP A 36 -2.75 -3.10 -12.39
C TRP A 36 -3.08 -1.85 -13.20
N ARG A 37 -3.15 -0.67 -12.57
CA ARG A 37 -3.37 0.64 -13.22
C ARG A 37 -2.13 1.19 -13.95
N THR A 38 -0.95 0.64 -13.68
CA THR A 38 0.33 1.05 -14.28
C THR A 38 0.95 -0.14 -15.00
N GLY A 39 0.98 -0.08 -16.35
CA GLY A 39 1.52 -1.15 -17.20
C GLY A 39 2.97 -1.53 -16.88
N GLU A 40 3.80 -0.60 -16.40
CA GLU A 40 5.20 -0.87 -16.02
C GLU A 40 5.32 -1.92 -14.91
N SER A 41 4.40 -1.91 -13.94
CA SER A 41 4.41 -2.88 -12.82
C SER A 41 3.93 -4.28 -13.21
N GLN A 42 3.34 -4.42 -14.40
CA GLN A 42 2.96 -5.71 -14.96
C GLN A 42 4.12 -6.35 -15.76
N CYS A 43 5.08 -5.53 -16.22
CA CYS A 43 6.17 -5.95 -17.09
C CYS A 43 7.54 -5.98 -16.38
N LYS A 44 7.71 -5.23 -15.28
CA LYS A 44 8.98 -5.17 -14.52
C LYS A 44 8.75 -5.22 -13.02
N GLU A 45 9.64 -5.93 -12.32
CA GLU A 45 9.61 -6.00 -10.87
C GLU A 45 10.13 -4.69 -10.25
N LEU A 46 9.21 -3.83 -9.79
CA LEU A 46 9.55 -2.54 -9.18
C LEU A 46 9.71 -2.69 -7.66
N ARG A 47 10.93 -2.48 -7.14
CA ARG A 47 11.24 -2.51 -5.70
C ARG A 47 12.08 -1.28 -5.39
N PHE A 48 11.81 -0.63 -4.25
CA PHE A 48 12.53 0.57 -3.85
C PHE A 48 13.05 0.42 -2.42
N GLN A 49 14.30 0.84 -2.20
CA GLN A 49 14.91 0.82 -0.88
C GLN A 49 14.28 1.88 0.03
N ASP A 50 13.92 3.02 -0.56
CA ASP A 50 13.29 4.16 0.11
C ASP A 50 12.57 5.06 -0.92
N GLU A 51 11.84 6.08 -0.44
CA GLU A 51 11.09 7.00 -1.31
C GLU A 51 11.96 7.76 -2.33
N SER A 52 13.22 8.09 -2.02
CA SER A 52 14.10 8.81 -2.94
C SER A 52 14.52 7.96 -4.16
N SER A 53 14.46 6.64 -4.00
CA SER A 53 14.79 5.70 -5.08
C SER A 53 13.65 5.47 -6.08
N SER A 54 12.46 6.05 -5.88
CA SER A 54 11.29 5.90 -6.77
C SER A 54 11.26 6.86 -7.98
N THR A 55 12.42 7.34 -8.45
CA THR A 55 12.58 8.66 -9.07
C THR A 55 12.39 8.78 -10.59
N ASN A 56 11.51 7.98 -11.22
CA ASN A 56 11.24 8.13 -12.65
C ASN A 56 10.15 9.17 -13.00
N ALA A 57 9.53 9.84 -12.03
CA ALA A 57 8.54 10.91 -12.26
C ALA A 57 9.00 12.27 -11.71
N ARG A 58 10.20 12.72 -12.10
CA ARG A 58 10.95 13.74 -11.34
C ARG A 58 10.70 15.22 -11.69
N LYS A 59 9.63 15.60 -12.42
CA LYS A 59 9.46 17.02 -12.81
C LYS A 59 8.16 17.72 -12.42
N LEU A 60 7.13 17.02 -11.94
CA LEU A 60 5.86 17.65 -11.53
C LEU A 60 5.49 17.42 -10.05
N VAL A 61 6.28 16.66 -9.30
CA VAL A 61 5.97 16.23 -7.92
C VAL A 61 7.09 16.63 -6.94
N SER A 62 7.73 17.78 -7.14
CA SER A 62 8.94 18.15 -6.37
C SER A 62 8.66 18.62 -4.94
N GLU A 63 7.45 19.08 -4.62
CA GLU A 63 7.16 19.62 -3.28
C GLU A 63 6.70 18.54 -2.29
N SER A 64 5.87 17.58 -2.73
CA SER A 64 5.33 16.51 -1.87
C SER A 64 6.36 15.45 -1.48
N HIS A 65 7.44 15.28 -2.26
CA HIS A 65 8.52 14.33 -1.94
C HIS A 65 9.63 14.92 -1.07
N SER A 66 9.51 16.19 -0.63
CA SER A 66 10.44 16.81 0.32
C SER A 66 10.27 16.26 1.75
N VAL A 67 9.09 15.73 2.04
CA VAL A 67 8.74 15.13 3.33
C VAL A 67 8.99 13.64 3.23
N LYS A 68 9.84 13.11 4.12
CA LYS A 68 10.02 11.67 4.27
C LYS A 68 8.83 11.11 5.04
N HIS A 69 8.10 10.17 4.44
CA HIS A 69 6.95 9.54 5.06
C HIS A 69 7.33 8.22 5.74
N ASP A 70 6.65 7.91 6.83
CA ASP A 70 6.72 6.58 7.43
C ASP A 70 6.17 5.54 6.45
N ILE A 71 6.85 4.41 6.34
CA ILE A 71 6.39 3.29 5.53
C ILE A 71 5.49 2.38 6.36
N ALA A 72 4.30 2.08 5.86
CA ALA A 72 3.32 1.24 6.54
C ALA A 72 2.66 0.22 5.59
N PHE A 73 2.20 -0.89 6.16
CA PHE A 73 1.42 -1.86 5.38
C PHE A 73 0.08 -1.26 4.96
N THR A 74 -0.20 -1.31 3.67
CA THR A 74 -1.33 -0.62 3.02
C THR A 74 -1.98 -1.53 1.99
N HIS A 75 -3.32 -1.57 1.97
CA HIS A 75 -4.11 -2.35 1.00
C HIS A 75 -4.00 -1.83 -0.44
N ARG A 76 -3.80 -0.51 -0.60
CA ARG A 76 -3.73 0.26 -1.87
C ARG A 76 -4.98 0.32 -2.74
N ASP A 77 -5.91 -0.60 -2.57
CA ASP A 77 -7.19 -0.57 -3.26
C ASP A 77 -8.39 -0.64 -2.29
N LEU A 78 -8.28 -0.06 -1.10
CA LEU A 78 -9.36 -0.13 -0.12
C LEU A 78 -10.49 0.82 -0.52
N ASN A 79 -11.57 0.26 -1.06
CA ASN A 79 -12.79 0.97 -1.43
C ASN A 79 -14.01 0.13 -1.06
N LEU A 80 -15.22 0.72 -1.09
CA LEU A 80 -16.45 0.05 -0.65
C LEU A 80 -16.74 -1.26 -1.41
N ARG A 81 -16.27 -1.42 -2.64
CA ARG A 81 -16.47 -2.66 -3.43
C ARG A 81 -15.62 -3.83 -2.90
N ASN A 82 -14.54 -3.52 -2.19
CA ASN A 82 -13.62 -4.49 -1.62
C ASN A 82 -13.91 -4.77 -0.14
N ILE A 83 -14.99 -4.20 0.41
CA ILE A 83 -15.43 -4.41 1.80
C ILE A 83 -16.74 -5.19 1.77
N LEU A 84 -16.70 -6.39 2.34
CA LEU A 84 -17.89 -7.22 2.52
C LEU A 84 -18.50 -6.92 3.89
N VAL A 85 -19.82 -6.85 3.92
CA VAL A 85 -20.62 -6.53 5.10
C VAL A 85 -21.56 -7.70 5.36
N ASP A 86 -21.75 -8.06 6.63
CA ASP A 86 -22.72 -9.09 7.02
C ASP A 86 -24.16 -8.55 7.06
N ASP A 87 -25.12 -9.43 7.33
CA ASP A 87 -26.55 -9.08 7.44
C ASP A 87 -26.84 -8.07 8.55
N ASN A 88 -25.90 -7.87 9.49
CA ASN A 88 -26.00 -6.91 10.59
C ASN A 88 -25.35 -5.55 10.27
N GLY A 89 -24.88 -5.34 9.04
CA GLY A 89 -24.23 -4.09 8.64
C GLY A 89 -22.80 -3.94 9.17
N LYS A 90 -22.15 -5.02 9.63
CA LYS A 90 -20.76 -5.01 10.12
C LYS A 90 -19.79 -5.50 9.04
N ILE A 91 -18.59 -4.93 9.03
CA ILE A 91 -17.52 -5.38 8.13
C ILE A 91 -17.18 -6.84 8.48
N SER A 92 -17.42 -7.74 7.53
CA SER A 92 -17.15 -9.16 7.68
C SER A 92 -15.79 -9.54 7.10
N ARG A 93 -15.43 -8.99 5.93
CA ARG A 93 -14.18 -9.28 5.22
C ARG A 93 -13.71 -8.11 4.35
N ILE A 94 -12.41 -8.08 4.08
CA ILE A 94 -11.78 -7.21 3.07
C ILE A 94 -11.13 -8.13 2.03
N VAL A 95 -11.32 -7.82 0.75
CA VAL A 95 -10.85 -8.64 -0.38
C VAL A 95 -9.99 -7.80 -1.35
N ASN A 96 -9.39 -8.45 -2.35
CA ASN A 96 -8.52 -7.82 -3.37
C ASN A 96 -7.20 -7.25 -2.83
N TRP A 97 -6.48 -8.08 -2.07
CA TRP A 97 -5.18 -7.77 -1.45
C TRP A 97 -3.97 -7.84 -2.41
N GLU A 98 -4.16 -8.11 -3.70
CA GLU A 98 -3.08 -8.36 -4.66
C GLU A 98 -2.09 -7.19 -4.83
N CYS A 99 -2.56 -5.96 -4.59
CA CYS A 99 -1.77 -4.74 -4.64
C CYS A 99 -1.21 -4.33 -3.26
N ALA A 100 -1.53 -5.09 -2.20
CA ALA A 100 -1.14 -4.75 -0.84
C ALA A 100 0.38 -4.93 -0.62
N GLY A 101 0.90 -4.17 0.33
CA GLY A 101 2.34 -4.14 0.61
C GLY A 101 2.73 -2.93 1.45
N TRP A 102 4.01 -2.62 1.44
CA TRP A 102 4.62 -1.56 2.25
C TRP A 102 4.82 -0.33 1.39
N TYR A 103 4.20 0.77 1.82
CA TYR A 103 4.17 2.03 1.07
C TYR A 103 4.19 3.23 2.02
N PRO A 104 4.58 4.42 1.52
CA PRO A 104 4.48 5.67 2.26
C PRO A 104 3.10 5.95 2.83
N LYS A 105 3.06 6.44 4.06
CA LYS A 105 1.88 6.96 4.73
C LYS A 105 1.69 8.44 4.34
N TYR A 106 0.89 8.65 3.30
CA TYR A 106 0.34 9.97 2.97
C TYR A 106 -0.87 10.33 3.85
#